data_AF-A0A5B0SBN0-F1
#
_entry.id   AF-A0A5B0SBN0-F1
#
_cell.length_a   1.000
_cell.length_b   1.000
_cell.length_c   1.000
_cell.angle_alpha   90.00
_cell.angle_beta   90.00
_cell.angle_gamma   90.00
#
_symmetry.space_group_name_H-M   'P 1'
#
loop_
_entity.id
_entity.type
_entity.pdbx_description
1 polymer ?
#
loop_
_entity_poly.entity_id
_entity_poly.type
_entity_poly.pdbx_seq_one_letter_code
_entity_poly.pdbx_strand_id
1 'polypeptide(L)'
;MENPRAEIADVVRSITEPQDPETVLKNIEKYFTEDAFILHPLANQPELARGRDNLKALYYVFRKATKDNKIHFHAVMFSEDLMHCTLDLTEDVKDMKSILFPSLSPHPISVRFLVRVDLRLESDGKYRIWRQHDNFISDLGMSGFKLFPGAGYISDFLKSSGALFTIALGRYFAGNLITQQKESPVA
;
A
#
# COMPACT_ATOMS: atom_id res chain seq x y z
N MET A 1 -4.77 -15.73 -11.57
CA MET A 1 -5.11 -16.43 -10.32
C MET A 1 -6.39 -17.17 -10.56
N GLU A 2 -6.49 -18.41 -10.10
CA GLU A 2 -7.73 -19.19 -10.16
C GLU A 2 -8.60 -18.86 -8.93
N ASN A 3 -7.96 -18.77 -7.75
CA ASN A 3 -8.55 -18.37 -6.49
C ASN A 3 -7.78 -17.18 -5.90
N PRO A 4 -8.22 -15.93 -6.16
CA PRO A 4 -7.53 -14.73 -5.65
C PRO A 4 -7.33 -14.71 -4.14
N ARG A 5 -8.29 -15.23 -3.35
CA ARG A 5 -8.21 -15.22 -1.89
C ARG A 5 -7.05 -16.06 -1.37
N ALA A 6 -6.75 -17.17 -2.02
CA ALA A 6 -5.65 -18.05 -1.65
C ALA A 6 -4.32 -17.59 -2.25
N GLU A 7 -4.34 -16.97 -3.44
CA GLU A 7 -3.12 -16.75 -4.23
C GLU A 7 -2.53 -15.34 -4.13
N ILE A 8 -3.31 -14.29 -3.80
CA ILE A 8 -2.85 -12.90 -3.97
C ILE A 8 -1.59 -12.56 -3.18
N ALA A 9 -1.44 -13.11 -1.97
CA ALA A 9 -0.27 -12.87 -1.13
C ALA A 9 1.00 -13.40 -1.82
N ASP A 10 0.91 -14.57 -2.44
CA ASP A 10 2.03 -15.18 -3.15
C ASP A 10 2.29 -14.49 -4.49
N VAL A 11 1.25 -13.98 -5.16
CA VAL A 11 1.40 -13.12 -6.34
C VAL A 11 2.21 -11.87 -6.00
N VAL A 12 1.83 -11.15 -4.95
CA VAL A 12 2.52 -9.93 -4.51
C VAL A 12 3.97 -10.24 -4.09
N ARG A 13 4.20 -11.33 -3.35
CA ARG A 13 5.58 -11.77 -3.06
C ARG A 13 6.36 -12.10 -4.33
N SER A 14 5.73 -12.75 -5.31
CA SER A 14 6.41 -13.18 -6.55
C SER A 14 6.86 -12.02 -7.44
N ILE A 15 6.22 -10.85 -7.33
CA ILE A 15 6.61 -9.65 -8.07
C ILE A 15 7.55 -8.73 -7.28
N THR A 16 7.65 -8.91 -5.96
CA THR A 16 8.42 -8.01 -5.08
C THR A 16 9.63 -8.65 -4.40
N GLU A 17 9.62 -9.93 -4.03
CA GLU A 17 10.72 -10.57 -3.29
C GLU A 17 11.88 -11.08 -4.18
N PRO A 18 11.65 -11.68 -5.37
CA PRO A 18 12.73 -12.17 -6.22
C PRO A 18 13.75 -11.08 -6.59
N GLN A 19 15.04 -11.42 -6.52
CA GLN A 19 16.12 -10.48 -6.86
C GLN A 19 16.46 -10.47 -8.34
N ASP A 20 16.09 -11.53 -9.05
CA ASP A 20 16.21 -11.64 -10.49
C ASP A 20 15.10 -10.83 -11.19
N PRO A 21 15.43 -9.79 -11.97
CA PRO A 21 14.44 -9.01 -12.68
C PRO A 21 13.64 -9.84 -13.70
N GLU A 22 14.24 -10.83 -14.36
CA GLU A 22 13.53 -11.63 -15.37
C GLU A 22 12.36 -12.40 -14.75
N THR A 23 12.58 -12.99 -13.58
CA THR A 23 11.55 -13.64 -12.77
C THR A 23 10.41 -12.67 -12.43
N VAL A 24 10.74 -11.44 -11.99
CA VAL A 24 9.73 -10.42 -11.68
C VAL A 24 8.93 -10.05 -12.93
N LEU A 25 9.60 -9.76 -14.05
CA LEU A 25 8.94 -9.36 -15.29
C LEU A 25 8.02 -10.46 -15.85
N LYS A 26 8.41 -11.73 -15.71
CA LYS A 26 7.57 -12.88 -16.07
C LYS A 26 6.33 -13.00 -15.19
N ASN A 27 6.45 -12.68 -13.90
CA ASN A 27 5.31 -12.67 -12.99
C ASN A 27 4.37 -11.49 -13.27
N ILE A 28 4.91 -10.31 -13.62
CA ILE A 28 4.09 -9.18 -14.10
C ILE A 28 3.31 -9.60 -15.37
N GLU A 29 3.96 -10.23 -16.34
CA GLU A 29 3.31 -10.76 -17.55
C GLU A 29 2.15 -11.70 -17.23
N LYS A 30 2.35 -12.59 -16.25
CA LYS A 30 1.38 -13.62 -15.86
C LYS A 30 0.17 -13.05 -15.12
N TYR A 31 0.39 -12.12 -14.20
CA TYR A 31 -0.63 -11.71 -13.22
C TYR A 31 -1.30 -10.37 -13.52
N PHE A 32 -0.78 -9.58 -14.45
CA PHE A 32 -1.36 -8.28 -14.83
C PHE A 32 -2.04 -8.32 -16.20
N THR A 33 -3.11 -7.55 -16.35
CA THR A 33 -3.78 -7.34 -17.66
C THR A 33 -2.90 -6.51 -18.59
N GLU A 34 -3.19 -6.52 -19.89
CA GLU A 34 -2.42 -5.75 -20.89
C GLU A 34 -2.51 -4.24 -20.67
N ASP A 35 -3.66 -3.76 -20.18
CA ASP A 35 -3.96 -2.36 -19.86
C ASP A 35 -3.53 -1.95 -18.44
N ALA A 36 -2.83 -2.82 -17.72
CA ALA A 36 -2.57 -2.61 -16.30
C ALA A 36 -1.69 -1.39 -16.00
N PHE A 37 -1.86 -0.82 -14.80
CA PHE A 37 -1.06 0.30 -14.33
C PHE A 37 -0.93 0.36 -12.80
N ILE A 38 0.07 1.13 -12.36
CA ILE A 38 0.33 1.42 -10.96
C ILE A 38 0.19 2.92 -10.63
N LEU A 39 -0.36 3.17 -9.46
CA LEU A 39 -0.26 4.44 -8.73
C LEU A 39 0.59 4.17 -7.50
N HIS A 40 1.77 4.77 -7.42
CA HIS A 40 2.75 4.52 -6.38
C HIS A 40 3.26 5.87 -5.83
N PRO A 41 3.54 6.01 -4.52
CA PRO A 41 3.90 7.31 -3.93
C PRO A 41 5.12 7.97 -4.56
N LEU A 42 5.99 7.19 -5.19
CA LEU A 42 7.20 7.67 -5.86
C LEU A 42 7.13 7.65 -7.40
N ALA A 43 6.12 7.01 -8.00
CA ALA A 43 6.05 6.83 -9.46
C ALA A 43 4.63 6.47 -9.93
N ASN A 44 3.78 7.48 -10.13
CA ASN A 44 2.47 7.30 -10.74
C ASN A 44 2.58 7.16 -12.27
N GLN A 45 1.93 6.15 -12.86
CA GLN A 45 1.79 6.07 -14.32
C GLN A 45 0.70 7.04 -14.82
N PRO A 46 1.03 8.03 -15.68
CA PRO A 46 0.02 8.86 -16.32
C PRO A 46 -0.80 8.02 -17.31
N GLU A 47 -2.01 8.47 -17.64
CA GLU A 47 -2.96 7.73 -18.49
C GLU A 47 -2.37 7.31 -19.84
N LEU A 48 -1.62 8.20 -20.49
CA LEU A 48 -0.96 7.98 -21.77
C LEU A 48 0.17 6.92 -21.72
N ALA A 49 0.65 6.57 -20.52
CA ALA A 49 1.73 5.61 -20.29
C ALA A 49 1.28 4.38 -19.49
N ARG A 50 -0.04 4.14 -19.39
CA ARG A 50 -0.58 2.88 -18.86
C ARG A 50 -0.30 1.72 -19.81
N GLY A 51 -0.38 0.51 -19.29
CA GLY A 51 -0.13 -0.72 -20.02
C GLY A 51 1.00 -1.54 -19.41
N ARG A 52 0.91 -2.86 -19.59
CA ARG A 52 1.78 -3.85 -18.95
C ARG A 52 3.26 -3.67 -19.29
N ASP A 53 3.58 -3.25 -20.50
CA ASP A 53 4.98 -3.03 -20.91
C ASP A 53 5.64 -1.87 -20.15
N ASN A 54 4.92 -0.75 -19.99
CA ASN A 54 5.40 0.37 -19.18
C ASN A 54 5.43 0.02 -17.69
N LEU A 55 4.48 -0.78 -17.22
CA LEU A 55 4.48 -1.32 -15.85
C LEU A 55 5.72 -2.19 -15.60
N LYS A 56 6.09 -3.05 -16.56
CA LYS A 56 7.31 -3.86 -16.51
C LYS A 56 8.57 -2.99 -16.42
N ALA A 57 8.62 -1.88 -17.15
CA ALA A 57 9.73 -0.93 -17.06
C ALA A 57 9.86 -0.31 -15.65
N LEU A 58 8.75 0.03 -15.00
CA LEU A 58 8.76 0.52 -13.62
C LEU A 58 9.24 -0.55 -12.64
N TYR A 59 8.70 -1.75 -12.70
CA TYR A 59 9.11 -2.85 -11.83
C TYR A 59 10.59 -3.23 -12.03
N TYR A 60 11.11 -3.15 -13.25
CA TYR A 60 12.54 -3.33 -13.52
C TYR A 60 13.39 -2.30 -12.76
N VAL A 61 13.01 -1.03 -12.79
CA VAL A 61 13.70 0.04 -12.04
C VAL A 61 13.61 -0.20 -10.54
N PHE A 62 12.43 -0.54 -10.02
CA PHE A 62 12.25 -0.84 -8.59
C PHE A 62 13.16 -1.98 -8.11
N ARG A 63 13.27 -3.09 -8.87
CA ARG A 63 14.19 -4.20 -8.54
C ARG A 63 15.67 -3.85 -8.63
N LYS A 64 16.04 -2.85 -9.43
CA LYS A 64 17.43 -2.36 -9.49
C LYS A 64 17.75 -1.38 -8.37
N ALA A 65 16.77 -0.57 -7.97
CA ALA A 65 16.93 0.44 -6.93
C ALA A 65 16.97 -0.15 -5.51
N THR A 66 16.44 -1.35 -5.32
CA THR A 66 16.23 -1.98 -4.01
C THR A 66 16.75 -3.41 -3.96
N LYS A 67 17.18 -3.86 -2.77
CA LYS A 67 17.64 -5.24 -2.53
C LYS A 67 17.03 -5.84 -1.27
N ASP A 68 17.07 -7.17 -1.23
CA ASP A 68 16.60 -8.00 -0.11
C ASP A 68 15.16 -7.71 0.32
N ASN A 69 14.30 -7.33 -0.64
CA ASN A 69 12.92 -6.97 -0.35
C ASN A 69 12.17 -8.15 0.27
N LYS A 70 11.49 -7.90 1.40
CA LYS A 70 10.69 -8.90 2.09
C LYS A 70 9.31 -8.33 2.44
N ILE A 71 8.26 -9.09 2.10
CA ILE A 71 6.88 -8.67 2.33
C ILE A 71 6.29 -9.40 3.54
N HIS A 72 5.78 -8.62 4.47
CA HIS A 72 5.06 -9.08 5.67
C HIS A 72 3.62 -8.60 5.59
N PHE A 73 2.67 -9.53 5.44
CA PHE A 73 1.24 -9.18 5.42
C PHE A 73 0.69 -9.12 6.83
N HIS A 74 -0.05 -8.04 7.12
CA HIS A 74 -0.82 -7.86 8.35
C HIS A 74 -2.29 -8.19 8.12
N ALA A 75 -2.82 -7.86 6.93
CA ALA A 75 -4.18 -8.20 6.53
C ALA A 75 -4.31 -8.31 5.00
N VAL A 76 -5.19 -9.21 4.56
CA VAL A 76 -5.63 -9.38 3.18
C VAL A 76 -7.15 -9.36 3.16
N MET A 77 -7.75 -8.38 2.51
CA MET A 77 -9.19 -8.13 2.55
C MET A 77 -9.75 -8.06 1.14
N PHE A 78 -10.81 -8.79 0.86
CA PHE A 78 -11.48 -8.83 -0.45
C PHE A 78 -12.88 -8.25 -0.37
N SER A 79 -13.32 -7.60 -1.46
CA SER A 79 -14.74 -7.37 -1.71
C SER A 79 -15.50 -8.69 -1.89
N GLU A 80 -16.82 -8.65 -1.73
CA GLU A 80 -17.68 -9.83 -1.88
C GLU A 80 -17.59 -10.43 -3.29
N ASP A 81 -17.49 -9.57 -4.31
CA ASP A 81 -17.35 -9.95 -5.73
C ASP A 81 -15.93 -10.35 -6.15
N LEU A 82 -14.96 -10.31 -5.22
CA LEU A 82 -13.54 -10.60 -5.45
C LEU A 82 -12.82 -9.67 -6.44
N MET A 83 -13.44 -8.56 -6.87
CA MET A 83 -12.85 -7.64 -7.85
C MET A 83 -11.95 -6.58 -7.20
N HIS A 84 -12.02 -6.43 -5.89
CA HIS A 84 -11.20 -5.49 -5.14
C HIS A 84 -10.52 -6.21 -3.98
N CYS A 85 -9.23 -5.94 -3.81
CA CYS A 85 -8.45 -6.44 -2.69
C CYS A 85 -7.63 -5.31 -2.09
N THR A 86 -7.64 -5.23 -0.76
CA THR A 86 -6.80 -4.34 0.03
C THR A 86 -5.84 -5.17 0.86
N LEU A 87 -4.57 -4.80 0.83
CA LEU A 87 -3.47 -5.46 1.50
C LEU A 87 -2.85 -4.44 2.47
N ASP A 88 -2.82 -4.78 3.75
CA ASP A 88 -1.97 -4.09 4.74
C ASP A 88 -0.68 -4.89 4.86
N LEU A 89 0.44 -4.27 4.52
CA LEU A 89 1.73 -4.94 4.49
C LEU A 89 2.88 -4.01 4.88
N THR A 90 3.95 -4.63 5.35
CA THR A 90 5.26 -3.99 5.50
C THR A 90 6.22 -4.60 4.48
N GLU A 91 6.95 -3.74 3.78
CA GLU A 91 8.08 -4.10 2.95
C GLU A 91 9.38 -3.70 3.65
N ASP A 92 10.22 -4.69 3.96
CA ASP A 92 11.60 -4.44 4.35
C ASP A 92 12.46 -4.31 3.11
N VAL A 93 13.31 -3.29 3.04
CA VAL A 93 14.14 -3.02 1.87
C VAL A 93 15.52 -2.48 2.22
N LYS A 94 16.56 -2.89 1.48
CA LYS A 94 17.86 -2.20 1.48
C LYS A 94 17.91 -1.24 0.30
N ASP A 95 18.15 0.03 0.59
CA ASP A 95 18.31 1.08 -0.42
C ASP A 95 19.71 1.08 -1.05
N MET A 96 19.89 1.79 -2.16
CA MET A 96 21.19 1.90 -2.82
C MET A 96 22.32 2.44 -1.92
N LYS A 97 22.01 3.30 -0.94
CA LYS A 97 23.03 3.80 -0.01
C LYS A 97 23.54 2.69 0.89
N SER A 98 22.66 1.83 1.41
CA SER A 98 23.02 0.68 2.23
C SER A 98 23.82 -0.37 1.43
N ILE A 99 23.60 -0.44 0.11
CA ILE A 99 24.39 -1.30 -0.80
C ILE A 99 25.79 -0.72 -1.05
N LEU A 100 25.89 0.60 -1.31
CA LEU A 100 27.16 1.27 -1.58
C LEU A 100 28.02 1.49 -0.32
N PHE A 101 27.39 1.58 0.85
CA PHE A 101 28.04 1.84 2.13
C PHE A 101 27.52 0.89 3.24
N PRO A 102 27.86 -0.42 3.19
CA PRO A 102 27.29 -1.41 4.10
C PRO A 102 27.61 -1.17 5.59
N SER A 103 28.67 -0.42 5.89
CA SER A 103 29.07 -0.07 7.26
C SER A 103 28.22 1.03 7.91
N LEU A 104 27.45 1.80 7.12
CA LEU A 104 26.69 2.97 7.60
C LEU A 104 25.22 2.68 7.88
N SER A 105 24.66 1.59 7.35
CA SER A 105 23.26 1.23 7.57
C SER A 105 23.05 -0.28 7.52
N PRO A 106 23.30 -1.00 8.63
CA PRO A 106 23.20 -2.46 8.63
C PRO A 106 21.77 -2.99 8.66
N HIS A 107 20.77 -2.12 8.88
CA HIS A 107 19.37 -2.54 9.05
C HIS A 107 18.51 -2.18 7.82
N PRO A 108 17.63 -3.08 7.36
CA PRO A 108 16.63 -2.77 6.35
C PRO A 108 15.76 -1.57 6.76
N ILE A 109 15.32 -0.81 5.78
CA ILE A 109 14.26 0.18 5.94
C ILE A 109 12.93 -0.57 5.86
N SER A 110 12.12 -0.51 6.91
CA SER A 110 10.76 -1.06 6.91
C SER A 110 9.77 0.02 6.53
N VAL A 111 9.05 -0.19 5.43
CA VAL A 111 8.05 0.75 4.90
C VAL A 111 6.68 0.09 4.98
N ARG A 112 5.70 0.76 5.59
CA ARG A 112 4.33 0.22 5.70
C ARG A 112 3.43 0.82 4.64
N PHE A 113 2.74 -0.06 3.92
CA PHE A 113 1.85 0.28 2.83
C PHE A 113 0.43 -0.21 3.07
N LEU A 114 -0.52 0.58 2.57
CA LEU A 114 -1.86 0.10 2.26
C LEU A 114 -1.96 0.01 0.74
N VAL A 115 -1.97 -1.21 0.22
CA VAL A 115 -2.00 -1.49 -1.21
C VAL A 115 -3.39 -1.93 -1.60
N ARG A 116 -4.00 -1.24 -2.57
CA ARG A 116 -5.23 -1.68 -3.21
C ARG A 116 -4.90 -2.26 -4.58
N VAL A 117 -5.34 -3.49 -4.83
CA VAL A 117 -5.33 -4.09 -6.17
C VAL A 117 -6.76 -4.31 -6.62
N ASP A 118 -7.04 -3.93 -7.87
CA ASP A 118 -8.29 -4.28 -8.52
C ASP A 118 -8.05 -5.38 -9.54
N LEU A 119 -8.93 -6.37 -9.49
CA LEU A 119 -8.88 -7.57 -10.29
C LEU A 119 -9.90 -7.49 -11.41
N ARG A 120 -9.59 -8.20 -12.50
CA ARG A 120 -10.48 -8.44 -13.62
C ARG A 120 -10.45 -9.93 -13.93
N LEU A 121 -11.63 -10.54 -14.09
CA LEU A 121 -11.75 -11.90 -14.60
C LEU A 121 -11.59 -11.85 -16.12
N GLU A 122 -10.54 -12.47 -16.64
CA GLU A 122 -10.24 -12.50 -18.07
C GLU A 122 -10.95 -13.65 -18.78
N SER A 123 -10.92 -13.62 -20.13
CA SER A 123 -11.59 -14.62 -20.99
C SER A 123 -11.10 -16.05 -20.78
N ASP A 124 -9.90 -16.23 -20.23
CA ASP A 124 -9.33 -17.53 -19.88
C ASP A 124 -9.75 -18.04 -18.48
N GLY A 125 -10.69 -17.35 -17.83
CA GLY A 125 -11.21 -17.73 -16.51
C GLY A 125 -10.29 -17.34 -15.35
N LYS A 126 -9.18 -16.63 -15.59
CA LYS A 126 -8.24 -16.22 -14.55
C LYS A 126 -8.42 -14.77 -14.15
N TYR A 127 -8.30 -14.53 -12.86
CA TYR A 127 -8.19 -13.18 -12.31
C TYR A 127 -6.80 -12.59 -12.55
N ARG A 128 -6.75 -11.36 -13.05
CA ARG A 128 -5.54 -10.56 -13.22
C ARG A 128 -5.69 -9.17 -12.62
N ILE A 129 -4.58 -8.58 -12.19
CA ILE A 129 -4.53 -7.23 -11.65
C ILE A 129 -4.53 -6.24 -12.83
N TRP A 130 -5.50 -5.33 -12.86
CA TRP A 130 -5.52 -4.25 -13.87
C TRP A 130 -5.17 -2.88 -13.27
N ARG A 131 -5.31 -2.74 -11.94
CA ARG A 131 -4.90 -1.52 -11.23
C ARG A 131 -4.27 -1.88 -9.89
N GLN A 132 -3.10 -1.31 -9.64
CA GLN A 132 -2.45 -1.33 -8.32
C GLN A 132 -2.33 0.10 -7.81
N HIS A 133 -2.68 0.33 -6.55
CA HIS A 133 -2.57 1.62 -5.90
C HIS A 133 -1.91 1.45 -4.53
N ASP A 134 -0.66 1.88 -4.45
CA ASP A 134 0.15 1.79 -3.26
C ASP A 134 0.07 3.12 -2.53
N ASN A 135 -0.28 3.07 -1.25
CA ASN A 135 -0.37 4.25 -0.40
C ASN A 135 0.55 4.07 0.80
N PHE A 136 1.28 5.13 1.14
CA PHE A 136 1.79 5.23 2.51
C PHE A 136 0.60 5.33 3.46
N ILE A 137 0.74 4.74 4.64
CA ILE A 137 -0.23 4.99 5.70
C ILE A 137 -0.25 6.49 5.99
N SER A 138 -1.46 7.03 6.18
CA SER A 138 -1.72 8.47 6.31
C SER A 138 -1.01 9.10 7.51
N ASP A 139 -0.57 8.27 8.46
CA ASP A 139 0.39 8.62 9.49
C ASP A 139 1.82 8.42 8.97
N LEU A 140 2.48 9.56 8.71
CA LEU A 140 3.88 9.59 8.23
C LEU A 140 4.87 8.98 9.23
N GLY A 141 4.52 8.93 10.52
CA GLY A 141 5.29 8.21 11.54
C GLY A 141 5.16 6.70 11.37
N MET A 142 3.93 6.21 11.10
CA MET A 142 3.68 4.78 10.86
C MET A 142 4.08 4.29 9.46
N SER A 143 4.19 5.17 8.47
CA SER A 143 4.58 4.78 7.10
C SER A 143 6.06 4.39 6.99
N GLY A 144 6.89 4.78 7.96
CA GLY A 144 8.35 4.59 7.92
C GLY A 144 9.09 5.60 7.05
N PHE A 145 8.38 6.48 6.32
CA PHE A 145 8.97 7.46 5.42
C PHE A 145 9.29 8.78 6.15
N LYS A 146 10.57 9.01 6.46
CA LYS A 146 11.03 10.23 7.14
C LYS A 146 11.29 11.36 6.14
N LEU A 147 10.24 12.11 5.75
CA LEU A 147 10.35 13.24 4.82
C LEU A 147 11.39 14.29 5.29
N PHE A 148 11.31 14.68 6.56
CA PHE A 148 12.29 15.48 7.29
C PHE A 148 12.15 15.22 8.80
N PRO A 149 13.18 15.51 9.63
CA PRO A 149 13.10 15.34 11.08
C PRO A 149 11.92 16.15 11.65
N GLY A 150 10.98 15.48 12.33
CA GLY A 150 9.81 16.14 12.92
C GLY A 150 8.51 16.07 12.10
N ALA A 151 8.54 15.59 10.85
CA ALA A 151 7.37 15.56 9.97
C ALA A 151 6.18 14.78 10.56
N GLY A 152 6.44 13.63 11.23
CA GLY A 152 5.40 12.85 11.93
C GLY A 152 4.73 13.65 13.04
N TYR A 153 5.52 14.26 13.93
CA TYR A 153 5.01 15.09 15.03
C TYR A 153 4.16 16.27 14.55
N ILE A 154 4.57 16.93 13.46
CA ILE A 154 3.79 18.03 12.87
C ILE A 154 2.45 17.51 12.32
N SER A 155 2.47 16.36 11.63
CA SER A 155 1.25 15.72 11.11
C SER A 155 0.28 15.39 12.24
N ASP A 156 0.76 14.79 13.32
CA ASP A 156 -0.05 14.39 14.46
C ASP A 156 -0.60 15.59 15.23
N PHE A 157 0.20 16.64 15.39
CA PHE A 157 -0.24 17.89 16.00
C PHE A 157 -1.37 18.55 15.21
N LEU A 158 -1.24 18.63 13.87
CA LEU A 158 -2.28 19.20 13.01
C LEU A 158 -3.57 18.38 13.06
N LYS A 159 -3.48 17.05 12.96
CA LYS A 159 -4.64 16.14 13.05
C LYS A 159 -5.33 16.25 14.42
N SER A 160 -4.55 16.25 15.49
CA SER A 160 -5.08 16.34 16.87
C SER A 160 -5.77 17.68 17.11
N SER A 161 -5.19 18.78 16.61
CA SER A 161 -5.80 20.11 16.69
C SER A 161 -7.14 20.16 15.94
N GLY A 162 -7.18 19.59 14.72
CA GLY A 162 -8.42 19.45 13.95
C GLY A 162 -9.48 18.65 14.71
N ALA A 163 -9.10 17.51 15.31
CA ALA A 163 -10.00 16.69 16.11
C ALA A 163 -10.56 17.46 17.31
N LEU A 164 -9.73 18.18 18.07
CA LEU A 164 -10.17 18.99 19.20
C LEU A 164 -11.20 20.06 18.77
N PHE A 165 -10.96 20.74 17.65
CA PHE A 165 -11.89 21.71 17.10
C PHE A 165 -13.23 21.08 16.71
N THR A 166 -13.20 19.95 15.98
CA THR A 166 -14.42 19.22 15.59
C THR A 166 -15.19 18.71 16.81
N ILE A 167 -14.51 18.21 17.84
CA ILE A 167 -15.13 17.78 19.10
C ILE A 167 -15.80 18.96 19.81
N ALA A 168 -15.15 20.11 19.86
CA ALA A 168 -15.72 21.31 20.47
C ALA A 168 -16.99 21.77 19.74
N LEU A 169 -16.96 21.82 18.40
CA LEU A 169 -18.14 22.12 17.59
C LEU A 169 -19.25 21.08 17.79
N GLY A 170 -18.91 19.80 17.78
CA GLY A 170 -19.87 18.71 17.99
C GLY A 170 -20.56 18.80 19.36
N ARG A 171 -19.81 19.09 20.42
CA ARG A 171 -20.38 19.33 21.77
C ARG A 171 -21.24 20.58 21.83
N TYR A 172 -20.86 21.64 21.13
CA TYR A 172 -21.65 22.87 21.07
C TYR A 172 -23.00 22.64 20.36
N PHE A 173 -23.00 22.00 19.19
CA PHE A 173 -24.20 21.82 18.39
C PHE A 173 -25.08 20.62 18.80
N ALA A 174 -24.49 19.54 19.31
CA ALA A 174 -25.18 18.31 19.66
C ALA A 174 -25.15 17.99 21.17
N GLY A 175 -24.78 18.96 22.02
CA GLY A 175 -24.59 18.75 23.46
C GLY A 175 -25.77 18.09 24.17
N ASN A 176 -27.00 18.49 23.85
CA ASN A 176 -28.21 17.91 24.45
C ASN A 176 -28.43 16.46 24.04
N LEU A 177 -28.14 16.10 22.77
CA LEU A 177 -28.28 14.73 22.26
C LEU A 177 -27.19 13.80 22.82
N ILE A 178 -25.98 14.32 23.00
CA ILE A 178 -24.85 13.57 23.56
C ILE A 178 -25.05 13.30 25.05
N THR A 179 -25.70 14.21 25.78
CA THR A 179 -25.86 14.12 27.25
C THR A 179 -27.09 13.30 27.66
N GLN A 180 -28.15 13.23 26.84
CA GLN A 180 -29.38 12.46 27.13
C GLN A 180 -29.19 10.94 27.21
N GLN A 181 -28.13 10.39 26.61
CA GLN A 181 -27.85 8.94 26.67
C GLN A 181 -27.46 8.45 28.07
N LYS A 182 -27.20 9.36 29.02
CA LYS A 182 -26.84 9.02 30.41
C LYS A 182 -28.04 8.85 31.35
N GLU A 183 -29.25 9.22 30.92
CA GLU A 183 -30.44 9.31 31.78
C GLU A 183 -31.60 8.41 31.35
N SER A 184 -31.35 7.29 30.65
CA SER A 184 -32.38 6.23 30.53
C SER A 184 -32.21 5.24 31.69
N PRO A 185 -33.06 5.27 32.73
CA PRO A 185 -33.11 4.17 33.68
C PRO A 185 -33.70 2.96 32.96
N VAL A 186 -33.12 1.80 33.24
CA VAL A 186 -33.74 0.50 32.96
C VAL A 186 -35.15 0.51 33.55
N ALA A 187 -36.15 0.36 32.70
CA ALA A 187 -37.51 -0.01 33.07
C ALA A 187 -37.80 -1.39 32.46
#